data_AF-A0A938IW89-F1
#
_entry.id   AF-A0A938IW89-F1
#
_cell.length_a   1.000
_cell.length_b   1.000
_cell.length_c   1.000
_cell.angle_alpha   90.00
_cell.angle_beta   90.00
_cell.angle_gamma   90.00
#
_symmetry.space_group_name_H-M   'P 1'
#
loop_
_entity.id
_entity.type
_entity.pdbx_description
1 polymer ?
#
loop_
_entity_poly.entity_id
_entity_poly.type
_entity_poly.pdbx_seq_one_letter_code
_entity_poly.pdbx_strand_id
1 'polypeptide(L)'
;MTPATARADLDGFLRDFGQDCVLQRIPTPGAAPISVNIRAHIVDFKPDELLGGNGLQTGDSHAIMSATEVEAEGWPTLAESRIPRKGDRLVVAGRTRTVLYGWAAPYINGELVRIELAIKGTSQ
;
A
#
# COMPACT_ATOMS: atom_id res chain seq x y z
N MET A 1 -17.76 -3.52 -16.31
CA MET A 1 -17.19 -3.79 -14.97
C MET A 1 -17.59 -2.63 -14.07
N THR A 2 -18.17 -2.91 -12.90
CA THR A 2 -18.50 -1.88 -11.90
C THR A 2 -17.33 -1.72 -10.92
N PRO A 3 -17.24 -0.63 -10.17
CA PRO A 3 -16.21 -0.48 -9.14
C PRO A 3 -16.31 -1.57 -8.06
N ALA A 4 -17.53 -1.89 -7.63
CA ALA A 4 -17.78 -2.95 -6.65
C ALA A 4 -17.30 -4.33 -7.15
N THR A 5 -17.55 -4.67 -8.43
CA THR A 5 -17.03 -5.92 -9.00
C THR A 5 -15.50 -5.90 -9.06
N ALA A 6 -14.89 -4.80 -9.50
CA ALA A 6 -13.43 -4.71 -9.59
C ALA A 6 -12.75 -4.81 -8.20
N ARG A 7 -13.36 -4.22 -7.16
CA ARG A 7 -12.91 -4.37 -5.77
C ARG A 7 -13.05 -5.82 -5.32
N ALA A 8 -14.20 -6.44 -5.54
CA ALA A 8 -14.41 -7.84 -5.17
C ALA A 8 -13.42 -8.79 -5.87
N ASP A 9 -13.11 -8.55 -7.14
CA ASP A 9 -12.12 -9.33 -7.89
C ASP A 9 -10.70 -9.15 -7.30
N LEU A 10 -10.32 -7.90 -6.99
CA LEU A 10 -9.04 -7.60 -6.35
C LEU A 10 -8.97 -8.16 -4.92
N ASP A 11 -10.02 -8.02 -4.12
CA ASP A 11 -10.14 -8.56 -2.77
C ASP A 11 -10.01 -10.09 -2.80
N GLY A 12 -10.62 -10.75 -3.78
CA GLY A 12 -10.46 -12.19 -4.04
C GLY A 12 -9.01 -12.56 -4.34
N PHE A 13 -8.35 -11.84 -5.26
CA PHE A 13 -6.93 -12.05 -5.55
C PHE A 13 -6.04 -11.85 -4.32
N LEU A 14 -6.26 -10.78 -3.55
CA LEU A 14 -5.48 -10.48 -2.35
C LEU A 14 -5.74 -11.50 -1.24
N ARG A 15 -6.95 -12.04 -1.13
CA ARG A 15 -7.24 -13.11 -0.18
C ARG A 15 -6.40 -14.36 -0.48
N ASP A 16 -6.22 -14.68 -1.76
CA ASP A 16 -5.58 -15.93 -2.19
C ASP A 16 -4.04 -15.79 -2.32
N PHE A 17 -3.54 -14.61 -2.72
CA PHE A 17 -2.12 -14.36 -3.02
C PHE A 17 -1.47 -13.21 -2.22
N GLY A 18 -2.25 -12.51 -1.40
CA GLY A 18 -1.77 -11.43 -0.56
C GLY A 18 -1.27 -11.89 0.81
N GLN A 19 -0.74 -10.93 1.57
CA GLN A 19 -0.20 -11.13 2.91
C GLN A 19 -0.85 -10.14 3.87
N ASP A 20 -1.05 -10.57 5.12
CA ASP A 20 -1.49 -9.66 6.18
C ASP A 20 -0.45 -8.60 6.45
N CYS A 21 -0.90 -7.35 6.39
CA CYS A 21 -0.08 -6.19 6.63
C CYS A 21 -0.77 -5.22 7.57
N VAL A 22 0.03 -4.39 8.24
CA VAL A 22 -0.47 -3.24 9.00
C VAL A 22 0.08 -1.98 8.35
N LEU A 23 -0.82 -1.17 7.79
CA LEU A 23 -0.48 0.14 7.26
C LEU A 23 -0.58 1.17 8.37
N GLN A 24 0.45 2.02 8.52
CA GLN A 24 0.54 2.97 9.62
C GLN A 24 0.91 4.37 9.12
N ARG A 25 0.20 5.38 9.64
CA ARG A 25 0.57 6.79 9.51
C ARG A 25 0.96 7.32 10.88
N ILE A 26 2.07 8.04 10.93
CA ILE A 26 2.48 8.81 12.11
C ILE A 26 2.12 10.27 11.84
N PRO A 27 1.06 10.82 12.47
CA PRO A 27 0.57 12.16 12.14
C PRO A 27 1.61 13.24 12.45
N THR A 28 2.29 13.09 13.58
CA THR A 28 3.38 13.95 14.04
C THR A 28 4.47 13.11 14.71
N PRO A 29 5.75 13.53 14.65
CA PRO A 29 6.83 12.80 15.31
C PRO A 29 6.55 12.55 16.80
N GLY A 30 6.62 11.29 17.23
CA GLY A 30 6.34 10.88 18.61
C GLY A 30 4.88 10.57 18.93
N ALA A 31 3.93 10.84 18.02
CA ALA A 31 2.54 10.43 18.19
C ALA A 31 2.35 8.92 17.99
N ALA A 32 1.29 8.38 18.57
CA ALA A 32 0.86 7.01 18.34
C ALA A 32 0.52 6.81 16.84
N PRO A 33 0.94 5.69 16.21
CA PRO A 33 0.61 5.42 14.82
C PRO A 33 -0.90 5.14 14.64
N ILE A 34 -1.52 5.81 13.66
CA ILE A 34 -2.85 5.45 13.16
C ILE A 34 -2.67 4.25 12.25
N SER A 35 -3.24 3.11 12.64
CA SER A 35 -2.98 1.83 11.99
C SER A 35 -4.25 1.23 11.40
N VAL A 36 -4.14 0.57 10.25
CA VAL A 36 -5.21 -0.21 9.64
C VAL A 36 -4.66 -1.57 9.18
N ASN A 37 -5.41 -2.62 9.47
CA ASN A 37 -5.10 -3.96 8.97
C ASN A 37 -5.58 -4.06 7.53
N ILE A 38 -4.69 -4.50 6.65
CA ILE A 38 -4.98 -4.67 5.23
C ILE A 38 -4.38 -5.98 4.74
N ARG A 39 -4.80 -6.40 3.54
CA ARG A 39 -4.09 -7.43 2.80
C ARG A 39 -3.42 -6.82 1.56
N ALA A 40 -2.15 -7.12 1.37
CA ALA A 40 -1.37 -6.60 0.25
C ALA A 40 -0.57 -7.70 -0.44
N HIS A 41 -0.49 -7.65 -1.76
CA HIS A 41 0.41 -8.49 -2.54
C HIS A 41 1.74 -7.77 -2.71
N ILE A 42 2.83 -8.40 -2.29
CA ILE A 42 4.18 -7.82 -2.28
C ILE A 42 5.01 -8.50 -3.37
N VAL A 43 5.55 -7.70 -4.28
CA VAL A 43 6.35 -8.17 -5.42
C VAL A 43 7.63 -7.36 -5.49
N ASP A 44 8.77 -8.02 -5.67
CA ASP A 44 10.03 -7.31 -5.85
C ASP A 44 10.09 -6.62 -7.21
N PHE A 45 10.74 -5.46 -7.26
CA PHE A 45 10.99 -4.78 -8.52
C PHE A 45 11.93 -5.61 -9.40
N LYS A 46 11.64 -5.65 -10.69
CA LYS A 46 12.53 -6.29 -11.66
C LYS A 46 13.81 -5.47 -11.83
N PRO A 47 14.94 -6.10 -12.19
CA PRO A 47 16.20 -5.39 -12.39
C PRO A 47 16.09 -4.18 -13.33
N ASP A 48 15.33 -4.30 -14.42
CA ASP A 48 15.14 -3.21 -15.40
C ASP A 48 14.40 -2.00 -14.79
N GLU A 49 13.54 -2.21 -13.80
CA GLU A 49 12.81 -1.15 -13.10
C GLU A 49 13.72 -0.38 -12.12
N LEU A 50 14.79 -1.01 -11.63
CA LEU A 50 15.78 -0.40 -10.75
C LEU A 50 16.78 0.48 -11.52
N LEU A 51 17.07 0.13 -12.77
CA LEU A 51 18.03 0.85 -13.62
C LEU A 51 17.46 2.16 -14.20
N GLY A 52 16.16 2.41 -14.05
CA GLY A 52 15.46 3.57 -14.61
C GLY A 52 15.76 4.93 -13.97
N GLY A 53 16.68 5.02 -12.99
CA GLY A 53 17.05 6.28 -12.34
C GLY A 53 15.97 6.88 -11.43
N ASN A 54 14.96 6.08 -11.07
CA ASN A 54 13.81 6.47 -10.21
C ASN A 54 14.12 6.43 -8.70
N GLY A 55 15.36 6.12 -8.32
CA GLY A 55 15.79 6.05 -6.92
C GLY A 55 15.36 4.77 -6.19
N LEU A 56 14.80 3.78 -6.88
CA LEU A 56 14.56 2.45 -6.34
C LEU A 56 15.87 1.69 -6.19
N GLN A 57 15.97 0.88 -5.15
CA GLN A 57 17.15 0.09 -4.83
C GLN A 57 16.84 -1.40 -4.81
N THR A 58 17.86 -2.23 -4.99
CA THR A 58 17.72 -3.68 -4.80
C THR A 58 17.17 -3.96 -3.39
N GLY A 59 16.11 -4.76 -3.33
CA GLY A 59 15.41 -5.08 -2.09
C GLY A 59 14.18 -4.19 -1.82
N ASP A 60 14.00 -3.10 -2.55
CA ASP A 60 12.71 -2.41 -2.59
C ASP A 60 11.67 -3.30 -3.28
N SER A 61 10.40 -3.15 -2.87
CA SER A 61 9.30 -3.93 -3.44
C SER A 61 8.12 -3.03 -3.78
N HIS A 62 7.27 -3.53 -4.66
CA HIS A 62 5.96 -3.02 -4.97
C HIS A 62 4.92 -3.72 -4.08
N ALA A 63 4.07 -2.96 -3.41
CA ALA A 63 2.91 -3.48 -2.68
C ALA A 63 1.63 -3.04 -3.37
N ILE A 64 0.73 -3.99 -3.61
CA ILE A 64 -0.58 -3.77 -4.22
C ILE A 64 -1.65 -4.10 -3.18
N MET A 65 -2.56 -3.18 -2.92
CA MET A 65 -3.67 -3.37 -1.97
C MET A 65 -4.99 -2.85 -2.53
N SER A 66 -6.08 -3.36 -1.98
CA SER A 66 -7.42 -2.85 -2.25
C SER A 66 -7.68 -1.58 -1.45
N ALA A 67 -8.61 -0.76 -1.93
CA ALA A 67 -9.12 0.36 -1.16
C ALA A 67 -10.15 -0.07 -0.10
N THR A 68 -10.64 -1.31 -0.13
CA THR A 68 -11.66 -1.89 0.78
C THR A 68 -11.41 -1.61 2.24
N GLU A 69 -10.31 -2.09 2.80
CA GLU A 69 -10.05 -1.95 4.23
C GLU A 69 -9.72 -0.51 4.62
N VAL A 70 -8.98 0.21 3.76
CA VAL A 70 -8.60 1.61 4.00
C VAL A 70 -9.84 2.51 4.08
N GLU A 71 -10.81 2.32 3.18
CA GLU A 71 -12.04 3.10 3.16
C GLU A 71 -12.95 2.74 4.34
N ALA A 72 -13.16 1.44 4.58
CA ALA A 72 -14.02 0.94 5.66
C ALA A 72 -13.58 1.47 7.03
N GLU A 73 -12.27 1.49 7.29
CA GLU A 73 -11.70 1.89 8.58
C GLU A 73 -11.45 3.40 8.70
N GLY A 74 -11.76 4.19 7.67
CA GLY A 74 -11.58 5.63 7.77
C GLY A 74 -10.11 6.08 7.74
N TRP A 75 -9.15 5.19 7.45
CA TRP A 75 -7.72 5.47 7.54
C TRP A 75 -7.23 6.46 6.47
N PRO A 76 -6.35 7.42 6.79
CA PRO A 76 -5.86 7.72 8.14
C PRO A 76 -6.84 8.59 8.91
N THR A 77 -7.54 9.49 8.20
CA THR A 77 -8.80 10.13 8.59
C THR A 77 -9.57 10.51 7.31
N LEU A 78 -10.86 10.85 7.41
CA LEU A 78 -11.67 11.31 6.26
C LEU A 78 -11.17 12.62 5.62
N ALA A 79 -10.45 13.45 6.39
CA ALA A 79 -9.92 14.74 5.90
C ALA A 79 -8.58 14.59 5.17
N GLU A 80 -7.89 13.47 5.35
CA GLU A 80 -6.60 13.21 4.73
C GLU A 80 -6.73 12.33 3.48
N SER A 81 -5.75 12.43 2.58
CA SER A 81 -5.65 11.50 1.45
C SER A 81 -5.51 10.06 1.96
N ARG A 82 -6.35 9.19 1.39
CA ARG A 82 -6.39 7.74 1.61
C ARG A 82 -5.23 6.99 0.98
N ILE A 83 -4.51 7.67 0.09
CA ILE A 83 -3.28 7.16 -0.52
C ILE A 83 -2.15 7.33 0.50
N PRO A 84 -1.41 6.25 0.86
CA PRO A 84 -0.24 6.36 1.70
C PRO A 84 0.81 7.29 1.09
N ARG A 85 1.51 8.01 1.96
CA ARG A 85 2.53 9.00 1.57
C ARG A 85 3.90 8.53 2.00
N LYS A 86 4.93 9.17 1.43
CA LYS A 86 6.32 8.94 1.83
C LYS A 86 6.49 9.07 3.34
N GLY A 87 7.11 8.07 3.97
CA GLY A 87 7.35 8.02 5.42
C GLY A 87 6.27 7.30 6.22
N ASP A 88 5.10 7.02 5.63
CA ASP A 88 4.17 6.03 6.19
C ASP A 88 4.87 4.65 6.24
N ARG A 89 4.31 3.74 7.04
CA ARG A 89 4.92 2.43 7.27
C ARG A 89 3.97 1.32 6.84
N LEU A 90 4.52 0.29 6.24
CA LEU A 90 3.84 -0.97 5.99
C LEU A 90 4.57 -2.06 6.77
N VAL A 91 3.89 -2.66 7.75
CA VAL A 91 4.40 -3.81 8.49
C VAL A 91 3.97 -5.07 7.78
N VAL A 92 4.92 -5.84 7.25
CA VAL A 92 4.69 -7.08 6.51
C VAL A 92 5.46 -8.20 7.19
N ALA A 93 4.79 -9.29 7.58
CA ALA A 93 5.41 -10.41 8.29
C ALA A 93 6.26 -9.95 9.52
N GLY A 94 5.73 -8.99 10.28
CA GLY A 94 6.41 -8.40 11.45
C GLY A 94 7.55 -7.43 11.13
N ARG A 95 7.90 -7.23 9.85
CA ARG A 95 8.97 -6.31 9.43
C ARG A 95 8.39 -4.97 9.00
N THR A 96 8.88 -3.89 9.59
CA THR A 96 8.47 -2.54 9.22
C THR A 96 9.21 -2.09 7.97
N ARG A 97 8.46 -1.72 6.92
CA ARG A 97 8.99 -1.17 5.68
C ARG A 97 8.47 0.25 5.50
N THR A 98 9.34 1.16 5.06
CA THR A 98 8.95 2.56 4.83
C THR A 98 8.35 2.72 3.45
N VAL A 99 7.20 3.38 3.35
CA VAL A 99 6.62 3.80 2.08
C VAL A 99 7.52 4.88 1.47
N LEU A 100 8.01 4.62 0.26
CA LEU A 100 8.77 5.56 -0.55
C LEU A 100 7.82 6.45 -1.35
N TYR A 101 6.83 5.81 -1.99
CA TYR A 101 5.80 6.44 -2.82
C TYR A 101 4.51 5.64 -2.73
N GLY A 102 3.37 6.30 -2.81
CA GLY A 102 2.06 5.66 -2.95
C GLY A 102 1.23 6.38 -3.99
N TRP A 103 0.47 5.62 -4.78
CA TRP A 103 -0.42 6.18 -5.80
C TRP A 103 -1.71 5.38 -5.90
N ALA A 104 -2.77 6.06 -6.30
CA ALA A 104 -4.00 5.42 -6.71
C ALA A 104 -3.82 4.81 -8.10
N ALA A 105 -4.26 3.56 -8.24
CA ALA A 105 -4.35 2.87 -9.52
C ALA A 105 -5.83 2.53 -9.81
N PRO A 106 -6.16 2.33 -11.10
CA PRO A 106 -7.17 3.10 -11.82
C PRO A 106 -8.47 3.31 -11.03
N TYR A 107 -8.92 4.56 -11.00
CA TYR A 107 -10.30 4.86 -10.61
C TYR A 107 -11.25 4.24 -11.63
N ILE A 108 -12.25 3.51 -11.16
CA ILE A 108 -13.32 2.97 -12.01
C ILE A 108 -14.56 3.77 -11.66
N ASN A 109 -15.16 4.45 -12.64
CA ASN A 109 -16.31 5.35 -12.45
C ASN A 109 -16.14 6.35 -11.30
N GLY A 110 -14.92 6.84 -11.07
CA GLY A 110 -14.62 7.81 -9.99
C GLY A 110 -14.38 7.20 -8.61
N GLU A 111 -14.47 5.89 -8.46
CA GLU A 111 -14.19 5.18 -7.20
C GLU A 111 -12.78 4.60 -7.19
N LEU A 112 -12.10 4.72 -6.04
CA LEU A 112 -10.78 4.16 -5.81
C LEU A 112 -10.90 2.65 -5.62
N VAL A 113 -10.20 1.87 -6.45
CA VAL A 113 -10.24 0.40 -6.38
C VAL A 113 -8.93 -0.15 -5.83
N ARG A 114 -7.80 0.37 -6.31
CA ARG A 114 -6.47 -0.17 -6.02
C ARG A 114 -5.52 0.93 -5.57
N ILE A 115 -4.71 0.61 -4.58
CA ILE A 115 -3.61 1.47 -4.14
C ILE A 115 -2.31 0.69 -4.31
N GLU A 116 -1.31 1.37 -4.84
CA GLU A 116 0.00 0.80 -5.14
C GLU A 116 1.08 1.60 -4.41
N LEU A 117 2.06 0.89 -3.85
CA LEU A 117 3.13 1.48 -3.04
C LEU A 117 4.49 0.97 -3.48
N ALA A 118 5.46 1.88 -3.62
CA ALA A 118 6.86 1.50 -3.54
C ALA A 118 7.27 1.50 -2.06
N ILE A 119 7.77 0.38 -1.56
CA ILE A 119 8.20 0.22 -0.18
C ILE A 119 9.68 -0.13 -0.10
N LYS A 120 10.37 0.52 0.83
CA LYS A 120 11.80 0.35 1.03
C LYS A 120 12.11 -1.07 1.47
N GLY A 121 13.20 -1.64 0.97
CA GLY A 121 13.77 -2.88 1.47
C GLY A 121 14.07 -2.82 2.97
N THR A 122 14.07 -3.98 3.61
CA THR A 122 14.58 -4.11 4.97
C THR A 122 16.09 -4.11 4.89
N SER A 123 16.75 -3.08 5.42
CA SER A 123 18.18 -3.14 5.70
C SER A 123 18.43 -4.37 6.57
N GLN A 124 19.24 -5.33 6.10
CA GLN A 124 19.82 -6.34 6.98
C GLN A 124 20.79 -5.69 7.96
#